data_AF-A0A2H1J601-F1
#
_entry.id   AF-A0A2H1J601-F1
#
_cell.length_a   1.000
_cell.length_b   1.000
_cell.length_c   1.000
_cell.angle_alpha   90.00
_cell.angle_beta   90.00
_cell.angle_gamma   90.00
#
_symmetry.space_group_name_H-M   'P 1'
#
loop_
_entity.id
_entity.type
_entity.pdbx_description
1 polymer ?
#
loop_
_entity_poly.entity_id
_entity_poly.type
_entity_poly.pdbx_seq_one_letter_code
_entity_poly.pdbx_strand_id
1 'polypeptide(L)'
;MTTSSETVPENSGRHWLGPFLRRLHFYAGILIGPFILVAALSGAAYAISPTLEKFVYAEQLSVPPTDHPLPLAAQIKAANATIGDGAAPSAVRPAPEPGDTTRVMYSDPNVGRERIPGDLRRSIHRRGGR
;
A
#
# COMPACT_ATOMS: atom_id res chain seq x y z
N MET A 1 56.42 14.93 -61.77
CA MET A 1 55.03 14.79 -61.28
C MET A 1 55.01 13.66 -60.26
N THR A 2 55.06 13.98 -58.97
CA THR A 2 54.96 13.02 -57.86
C THR A 2 53.69 13.35 -57.09
N THR A 3 52.69 12.49 -57.15
CA THR A 3 51.45 12.65 -56.38
C THR A 3 51.67 12.11 -54.97
N SER A 4 51.75 13.00 -53.99
CA SER A 4 51.68 12.64 -52.57
C SER A 4 50.32 12.02 -52.28
N SER A 5 50.30 10.75 -51.86
CA SER A 5 49.10 10.12 -51.34
C SER A 5 48.89 10.57 -49.89
N GLU A 6 47.85 11.37 -49.68
CA GLU A 6 47.38 11.80 -48.37
C GLU A 6 46.62 10.64 -47.71
N THR A 7 47.16 10.10 -46.62
CA THR A 7 46.46 9.11 -45.80
C THR A 7 45.49 9.82 -44.87
N VAL A 8 44.19 9.72 -45.18
CA VAL A 8 43.11 10.22 -44.32
C VAL A 8 43.12 9.44 -43.00
N PRO A 9 43.14 10.11 -41.83
CA PRO A 9 43.07 9.42 -40.55
C PRO A 9 41.68 8.81 -40.36
N GLU A 10 41.63 7.48 -40.30
CA GLU A 10 40.40 6.73 -40.05
C GLU A 10 39.96 6.90 -38.58
N ASN A 11 38.71 7.30 -38.38
CA ASN A 11 38.11 7.63 -37.09
C ASN A 11 38.07 6.42 -36.14
N SER A 12 39.15 6.23 -35.38
CA SER A 12 39.36 5.14 -34.43
C SER A 12 38.59 5.31 -33.10
N GLY A 13 37.90 6.43 -32.90
CA GLY A 13 37.30 6.81 -31.61
C GLY A 13 36.04 6.02 -31.21
N ARG A 14 35.39 5.30 -32.15
CA ARG A 14 34.12 4.59 -31.90
C ARG A 14 34.24 3.07 -31.81
N HIS A 15 35.35 2.48 -32.26
CA HIS A 15 35.52 1.03 -32.23
C HIS A 15 35.70 0.44 -30.82
N TRP A 16 36.17 1.23 -29.85
CA TRP A 16 36.38 0.75 -28.48
C TRP A 16 35.11 0.80 -27.60
N LEU A 17 34.14 1.65 -27.95
CA LEU A 17 32.94 1.88 -27.15
C LEU A 17 32.03 0.65 -27.14
N GLY A 18 31.81 0.01 -28.29
CA GLY A 18 30.95 -1.17 -28.39
C GLY A 18 31.37 -2.32 -27.44
N PRO A 19 32.64 -2.78 -27.49
CA PRO A 19 33.14 -3.80 -26.56
C PRO A 19 33.08 -3.37 -25.09
N PHE A 20 33.35 -2.09 -24.79
CA PHE A 20 33.28 -1.56 -23.43
C PHE A 20 31.86 -1.59 -22.87
N LEU A 21 30.86 -1.13 -23.63
CA LEU A 21 29.45 -1.15 -23.22
C LEU A 21 28.96 -2.58 -22.94
N ARG A 22 29.40 -3.57 -23.72
CA ARG A 22 29.03 -4.98 -23.48
C ARG A 22 29.57 -5.50 -22.16
N ARG A 23 30.83 -5.17 -21.83
CA ARG A 23 31.43 -5.52 -20.53
C ARG A 23 30.69 -4.82 -19.39
N LEU A 24 30.39 -3.53 -19.55
CA LEU A 24 29.63 -2.76 -18.57
C LEU A 24 28.23 -3.37 -18.34
N HIS A 25 27.51 -3.71 -19.41
CA HIS A 25 26.19 -4.31 -19.32
C HIS A 25 26.24 -5.67 -18.62
N PHE A 26 27.25 -6.50 -18.91
CA PHE A 26 27.43 -7.80 -18.25
C PHE A 26 27.66 -7.64 -16.74
N TYR A 27 28.57 -6.74 -16.35
CA TYR A 27 28.80 -6.45 -14.93
C TYR A 27 27.59 -5.84 -14.24
N ALA A 28 26.88 -4.93 -14.91
CA ALA A 28 25.63 -4.38 -14.41
C ALA A 28 24.57 -5.48 -14.23
N GLY A 29 24.43 -6.40 -15.18
CA GLY A 29 23.53 -7.55 -15.09
C GLY A 29 23.84 -8.46 -13.91
N ILE A 30 25.11 -8.78 -13.66
CA ILE A 30 25.51 -9.64 -12.54
C ILE A 30 25.34 -8.93 -11.18
N LEU A 31 25.67 -7.65 -11.10
CA LEU A 31 25.62 -6.92 -9.83
C LEU A 31 24.19 -6.48 -9.48
N ILE A 32 23.43 -6.00 -10.46
CA ILE A 32 22.13 -5.36 -10.26
C ILE A 32 20.98 -6.34 -10.54
N GLY A 33 21.19 -7.32 -11.43
CA GLY A 33 20.19 -8.32 -11.79
C GLY A 33 19.57 -9.08 -10.61
N PRO A 34 20.34 -9.54 -9.61
CA PRO A 34 19.77 -10.20 -8.43
C PRO A 34 18.78 -9.32 -7.66
N PHE A 35 19.08 -8.03 -7.52
CA PHE A 35 18.19 -7.08 -6.85
C PHE A 35 16.92 -6.81 -7.66
N ILE A 36 17.04 -6.66 -8.99
CA ILE A 36 15.88 -6.52 -9.88
C ILE A 36 15.01 -7.77 -9.82
N LEU A 37 15.61 -8.97 -9.79
CA LEU A 37 14.87 -10.22 -9.67
C LEU A 37 14.08 -10.27 -8.35
N VAL A 38 14.72 -9.98 -7.22
CA VAL A 38 14.05 -9.96 -5.91
C VAL A 38 12.94 -8.91 -5.89
N ALA A 39 13.19 -7.70 -6.38
CA ALA A 39 12.18 -6.64 -6.45
C ALA A 39 10.99 -7.02 -7.35
N ALA A 40 11.26 -7.62 -8.52
CA ALA A 40 10.23 -8.07 -9.44
C ALA A 40 9.39 -9.21 -8.85
N LEU A 41 10.04 -10.21 -8.22
CA LEU A 41 9.34 -11.30 -7.54
C LEU A 41 8.51 -10.78 -6.37
N SER A 42 9.03 -9.81 -5.62
CA SER A 42 8.31 -9.18 -4.50
C SER A 42 7.10 -8.39 -4.99
N GLY A 43 7.27 -7.58 -6.03
CA GLY A 43 6.17 -6.82 -6.65
C GLY A 43 5.12 -7.73 -7.30
N ALA A 44 5.55 -8.80 -7.97
CA ALA A 44 4.65 -9.80 -8.54
C ALA A 44 3.87 -10.53 -7.44
N ALA A 45 4.54 -10.97 -6.38
CA ALA A 45 3.88 -11.59 -5.23
C ALA A 45 2.85 -10.64 -4.59
N TYR A 46 3.19 -9.37 -4.42
CA TYR A 46 2.26 -8.36 -3.91
C TYR A 46 1.06 -8.12 -4.85
N ALA A 47 1.31 -8.06 -6.16
CA ALA A 47 0.26 -7.87 -7.16
C ALA A 47 -0.69 -9.07 -7.25
N ILE A 48 -0.21 -10.28 -6.97
CA ILE A 48 -1.01 -11.52 -7.02
C ILE A 48 -1.78 -11.75 -5.70
N SER A 49 -1.39 -11.12 -4.58
CA SER A 49 -2.06 -11.22 -3.27
C SER A 49 -3.59 -11.11 -3.31
N PRO A 50 -4.22 -10.10 -3.96
CA PRO A 50 -5.69 -10.02 -4.01
C PRO A 50 -6.34 -11.16 -4.80
N THR A 51 -5.64 -11.75 -5.77
CA THR A 51 -6.11 -12.91 -6.53
C THR A 51 -5.97 -14.19 -5.72
N LEU A 52 -4.89 -14.32 -4.95
CA LEU A 52 -4.70 -15.43 -4.00
C LEU A 52 -5.72 -15.39 -2.86
N GLU A 53 -6.07 -14.20 -2.36
CA GLU A 53 -7.14 -14.05 -1.37
C GLU A 53 -8.47 -14.61 -1.88
N LYS A 54 -8.83 -14.36 -3.14
CA LYS A 54 -10.04 -14.96 -3.73
C LYS A 54 -9.98 -16.48 -3.82
N PHE A 55 -8.81 -17.06 -4.07
CA PHE A 55 -8.65 -18.52 -4.17
C PHE A 55 -8.57 -19.21 -2.80
N VAL A 56 -7.91 -18.59 -1.82
CA VAL A 56 -7.72 -19.15 -0.48
C VAL A 56 -8.93 -18.87 0.43
N TYR A 57 -9.64 -17.74 0.24
CA TYR A 57 -10.85 -17.38 1.00
C TYR A 57 -12.16 -17.60 0.24
N ALA A 58 -12.14 -18.20 -0.96
CA ALA A 58 -13.36 -18.64 -1.66
C ALA A 58 -14.26 -19.51 -0.78
N GLU A 59 -13.66 -20.29 0.13
CA GLU A 59 -14.40 -21.18 1.04
C GLU A 59 -14.84 -20.51 2.37
N GLN A 60 -14.44 -19.27 2.66
CA GLN A 60 -14.79 -18.58 3.92
C GLN A 60 -15.47 -17.21 3.80
N LEU A 61 -15.49 -16.57 2.63
CA LEU A 61 -16.02 -15.20 2.48
C LEU A 61 -17.16 -15.03 1.47
N SER A 62 -17.75 -16.12 0.97
CA SER A 62 -18.99 -16.04 0.20
C SER A 62 -20.18 -16.40 1.09
N VAL A 63 -20.88 -15.38 1.58
CA VAL A 63 -22.27 -15.57 2.05
C VAL A 63 -23.13 -15.66 0.79
N PRO A 64 -24.00 -16.67 0.65
CA PRO A 64 -24.94 -16.73 -0.47
C PRO A 64 -25.68 -15.39 -0.59
N PRO A 65 -25.76 -14.77 -1.78
CA PRO A 65 -26.58 -13.60 -2.01
C PRO A 65 -27.96 -13.87 -1.45
N THR A 66 -28.36 -13.11 -0.44
CA THR A 66 -29.69 -13.21 0.12
C THR A 66 -30.63 -12.45 -0.80
N ASP A 67 -31.64 -13.14 -1.31
CA ASP A 67 -32.68 -12.56 -2.17
C ASP A 67 -33.48 -11.44 -1.49
N HIS A 68 -33.37 -11.32 -0.16
CA HIS A 68 -34.09 -10.35 0.68
C HIS A 68 -33.14 -9.54 1.58
N PRO A 69 -32.36 -8.59 1.03
CA PRO A 69 -31.53 -7.72 1.84
C PRO A 69 -32.40 -6.95 2.84
N LEU A 70 -32.00 -7.00 4.12
CA LEU A 70 -32.68 -6.26 5.18
C LEU A 70 -32.71 -4.75 4.83
N PRO A 71 -33.82 -4.05 5.11
CA PRO A 71 -33.88 -2.61 4.93
C PRO A 71 -32.73 -1.91 5.67
N LEU A 72 -32.14 -0.87 5.07
CA LEU A 72 -31.02 -0.12 5.64
C LEU A 72 -31.28 0.33 7.09
N ALA A 73 -32.53 0.70 7.41
CA ALA A 73 -32.96 1.06 8.75
C ALA A 73 -32.81 -0.09 9.77
N ALA A 74 -33.09 -1.33 9.37
CA ALA A 74 -32.92 -2.51 10.23
C ALA A 74 -31.43 -2.81 10.47
N GLN A 75 -30.58 -2.58 9.47
CA GLN A 75 -29.13 -2.73 9.60
C GLN A 75 -28.54 -1.68 10.56
N ILE A 76 -28.97 -0.42 10.46
CA ILE A 76 -28.56 0.65 11.39
C ILE A 76 -29.04 0.34 12.81
N LYS A 77 -30.26 -0.16 12.98
CA LYS A 77 -30.80 -0.56 14.29
C LYS A 77 -29.98 -1.70 14.93
N ALA A 78 -29.58 -2.70 14.15
CA ALA A 78 -28.74 -3.79 14.63
C ALA A 78 -27.33 -3.31 15.04
N ALA A 79 -26.73 -2.40 14.27
CA ALA A 79 -25.45 -1.79 14.63
C ALA A 79 -25.54 -0.97 15.93
N ASN A 80 -26.60 -0.16 16.09
CA ASN A 80 -26.84 0.61 17.31
C ASN A 80 -27.01 -0.28 18.55
N ALA A 81 -27.70 -1.42 18.42
CA ALA A 81 -27.88 -2.37 19.52
C ALA A 81 -26.56 -2.98 20.02
N THR A 82 -25.52 -3.01 19.21
CA THR A 82 -24.20 -3.57 19.56
C THR A 82 -23.29 -2.55 20.27
N ILE A 83 -23.40 -1.27 19.90
CA ILE A 83 -22.54 -0.20 20.45
C ILE A 83 -23.12 0.40 21.75
N GLY A 84 -24.41 0.23 22.00
CA GLY A 84 -25.11 0.77 23.16
C GLY A 84 -25.78 2.12 22.88
N ASP A 85 -26.80 2.43 23.68
CA ASP A 85 -27.67 3.59 23.48
C ASP A 85 -26.88 4.91 23.60
N GLY A 86 -26.85 5.70 22.52
CA GLY A 86 -26.34 7.09 22.52
C GLY A 86 -25.33 7.45 21.45
N ALA A 87 -24.76 6.47 20.73
CA ALA A 87 -23.84 6.75 19.62
C ALA A 87 -24.61 6.95 18.31
N ALA A 88 -24.71 8.18 17.83
CA ALA A 88 -25.20 8.44 16.47
C ALA A 88 -24.14 8.03 15.43
N PRO A 89 -24.50 7.35 14.34
CA PRO A 89 -23.58 7.05 13.26
C PRO A 89 -22.97 8.34 12.71
N SER A 90 -21.65 8.39 12.61
CA SER A 90 -20.94 9.51 11.97
C SER A 90 -20.98 9.43 10.45
N ALA A 91 -21.08 8.21 9.90
CA ALA A 91 -21.30 7.98 8.47
C ALA A 91 -21.94 6.61 8.23
N VAL A 92 -22.78 6.52 7.21
CA VAL A 92 -23.31 5.24 6.70
C VAL A 92 -22.92 5.13 5.24
N ARG A 93 -22.30 4.01 4.87
CA ARG A 93 -21.97 3.66 3.48
C ARG A 93 -22.75 2.41 3.09
N PRO A 94 -23.85 2.54 2.35
CA PRO A 94 -24.58 1.41 1.80
C PRO A 94 -23.70 0.56 0.88
N ALA A 95 -24.02 -0.73 0.79
CA ALA A 95 -23.45 -1.63 -0.20
C ALA A 95 -23.70 -1.07 -1.62
N PRO A 96 -22.64 -0.82 -2.41
CA PRO A 96 -22.80 -0.28 -3.76
C PRO A 96 -23.26 -1.34 -4.77
N GLU A 97 -22.86 -2.61 -4.60
CA GLU A 97 -23.29 -3.72 -5.46
C GLU A 97 -23.90 -4.89 -4.65
N PRO A 98 -24.77 -5.71 -5.26
CA PRO A 98 -25.27 -6.94 -4.64
C PRO A 98 -24.11 -7.88 -4.28
N GLY A 99 -23.97 -8.20 -2.99
CA GLY A 99 -22.86 -9.00 -2.44
C GLY A 99 -21.89 -8.20 -1.58
N ASP A 100 -21.94 -6.86 -1.64
CA ASP A 100 -21.18 -5.99 -0.74
C ASP A 100 -21.88 -5.78 0.61
N THR A 101 -21.11 -5.32 1.61
CA THR A 101 -21.62 -5.05 2.97
C THR A 101 -21.85 -3.55 3.21
N THR A 102 -22.96 -3.21 3.87
CA THR A 102 -23.17 -1.86 4.43
C THR A 102 -22.24 -1.61 5.62
N ARG A 103 -21.59 -0.45 5.65
CA ARG A 103 -20.75 -0.01 6.77
C ARG A 103 -21.41 1.14 7.54
N VAL A 104 -21.60 0.95 8.84
CA VAL A 104 -22.07 1.98 9.78
C VAL A 104 -20.87 2.39 10.64
N MET A 105 -20.46 3.65 10.54
CA MET A 105 -19.29 4.19 11.23
C MET A 105 -19.73 5.04 12.42
N TYR A 106 -18.99 4.94 13.53
CA TYR A 106 -19.26 5.69 14.76
C TYR A 106 -18.01 6.45 15.17
N SER A 107 -18.19 7.65 15.72
CA SER A 107 -17.09 8.44 16.27
C SER A 107 -16.93 8.13 17.75
N ASP A 108 -15.77 7.60 18.16
CA ASP A 108 -15.41 7.48 19.56
C ASP A 108 -14.54 8.69 19.98
N PRO A 109 -15.04 9.57 20.87
CA PRO A 109 -14.28 10.73 21.35
C PRO A 109 -13.01 10.36 22.15
N ASN A 110 -12.77 9.08 22.46
CA ASN A 110 -11.59 8.61 23.19
C ASN A 110 -10.46 8.11 22.29
N VAL A 111 -10.68 7.89 20.99
CA VAL A 111 -9.67 7.34 20.06
C VAL A 111 -8.54 8.34 19.74
N GLY A 112 -8.72 9.64 20.04
CA GLY A 112 -7.68 10.67 19.96
C GLY A 112 -7.05 11.08 21.30
N ARG A 113 -7.56 10.55 22.44
CA ARG A 113 -6.88 10.68 23.73
C ARG A 113 -5.83 9.59 23.81
N GLU A 114 -4.75 9.79 23.07
CA GLU A 114 -3.49 9.14 23.37
C GLU A 114 -3.30 9.21 24.88
N ARG A 115 -3.11 8.03 25.48
CA ARG A 115 -2.96 7.79 26.90
C ARG A 115 -1.82 8.66 27.43
N ILE A 116 -2.12 9.91 27.75
CA ILE A 116 -1.31 10.74 28.64
C ILE A 116 -1.80 10.33 30.04
N PRO A 117 -0.99 9.61 30.82
CA PRO A 117 -1.33 9.31 32.20
C PRO A 117 -1.63 10.63 32.94
N GLY A 118 -2.79 10.67 33.61
CA GLY A 118 -3.29 11.87 34.31
C GLY A 118 -2.46 12.27 35.54
N ASP A 119 -1.33 11.63 35.78
CA ASP A 119 -0.41 11.86 36.89
C ASP A 119 0.65 12.94 36.58
N LEU A 120 0.94 13.23 35.30
CA LEU A 120 1.97 14.23 34.94
C LEU A 120 1.49 15.69 34.96
N ARG A 121 0.26 15.95 35.40
CA ARG A 121 -0.26 17.34 35.55
C ARG A 121 -0.04 17.93 36.94
N ARG A 122 0.45 17.15 37.91
CA ARG A 122 0.53 17.56 39.33
C ARG A 122 1.92 17.88 39.88
N SER A 123 3.00 17.71 39.11
CA SER A 123 4.38 17.86 39.62
C SER A 123 5.07 19.20 39.33
N ILE A 124 4.51 20.05 38.47
CA ILE A 124 5.18 21.30 38.01
C ILE A 124 4.73 22.60 38.70
N HIS A 125 3.85 22.53 39.72
CA HIS A 125 3.36 23.74 40.40
C HIS A 125 3.81 23.92 41.87
N ARG A 126 4.85 23.22 42.32
CA ARG A 126 5.39 23.36 43.69
C ARG A 126 6.91 23.58 43.73
N ARG A 127 7.40 24.62 43.04
CA ARG A 127 8.74 25.19 43.30
C ARG A 127 8.82 26.62 42.77
N GLY A 128 8.50 27.59 43.61
CA GLY A 128 8.56 29.01 43.27
C GLY A 128 7.98 29.86 44.39
N GLY A 129 8.50 29.69 45.60
CA GLY A 129 8.07 30.43 46.77
C GLY A 129 9.18 30.45 47.81
N ARG A 130 10.12 31.38 47.63
CA ARG A 130 10.88 32.09 48.66
C ARG A 130 11.26 33.45 48.12
#